data_AF-A0A9D5QWZ5-F1
#
_entry.id   AF-A0A9D5QWZ5-F1
#
_cell.length_a   1.000
_cell.length_b   1.000
_cell.length_c   1.000
_cell.angle_alpha   90.00
_cell.angle_beta   90.00
_cell.angle_gamma   90.00
#
_symmetry.space_group_name_H-M   'P 1'
#
loop_
_entity.id
_entity.type
_entity.pdbx_description
1 polymer ?
#
loop_
_entity_poly.entity_id
_entity_poly.type
_entity_poly.pdbx_seq_one_letter_code
_entity_poly.pdbx_strand_id
1 'polypeptide(L)'
;MKKPKLVISSGAGISAESGVSTFRDAGGLWENYPVMEVCSADGFARNPALVHQFYNERRKGLLKCQPNAAHKGLVELEKWYDVYVITQNVDNLHERAGSSKILHLHGELMKVRSMRDETRVYTLDEEHLETTPDTRDSYGDPVRPHIVFFQEAVPNIERAIEWAQEADIFAVIGTSLVVYPAA
;
A
#
# COMPACT_ATOMS: atom_id res chain seq x y z
N MET A 1 -5.88 30.38 13.62
CA MET A 1 -4.45 29.99 13.68
C MET A 1 -4.25 28.82 12.74
N LYS A 2 -3.07 28.69 12.11
CA LYS A 2 -2.74 27.52 11.28
C LYS A 2 -2.68 26.29 12.20
N LYS A 3 -3.29 25.18 11.80
CA LYS A 3 -3.21 23.91 12.54
C LYS A 3 -1.75 23.39 12.50
N PRO A 4 -1.20 22.81 13.58
CA PRO A 4 0.12 22.17 13.53
C PRO A 4 0.12 21.01 12.54
N LYS A 5 1.22 20.82 11.81
CA LYS A 5 1.39 19.74 10.84
C LYS A 5 1.74 18.44 11.55
N LEU A 6 0.82 17.48 11.49
CA LEU A 6 1.01 16.13 12.03
C LEU A 6 1.29 15.18 10.86
N VAL A 7 2.49 14.61 10.82
CA VAL A 7 2.87 13.61 9.82
C VAL A 7 2.92 12.24 10.48
N ILE A 8 2.26 11.27 9.87
CA ILE A 8 2.19 9.89 10.35
C ILE A 8 2.91 8.99 9.37
N SER A 9 3.87 8.20 9.83
CA SER A 9 4.41 7.04 9.12
C SER A 9 3.70 5.78 9.61
N SER A 10 2.93 5.14 8.74
CA SER A 10 2.14 3.95 9.08
C SER A 10 2.61 2.70 8.34
N GLY A 11 2.50 1.55 9.00
CA GLY A 11 2.75 0.22 8.42
C GLY A 11 1.64 -0.78 8.73
N ALA A 12 1.86 -2.04 8.39
CA ALA A 12 0.81 -3.06 8.34
C ALA A 12 0.05 -3.26 9.66
N GLY A 13 0.70 -2.99 10.79
CA GLY A 13 0.09 -3.11 12.12
C GLY A 13 -1.11 -2.19 12.33
N ILE A 14 -1.20 -1.05 11.64
CA ILE A 14 -2.40 -0.18 11.73
C ILE A 14 -3.64 -0.86 11.13
N SER A 15 -3.46 -1.78 10.18
CA SER A 15 -4.52 -2.51 9.48
C SER A 15 -4.82 -3.89 10.09
N ALA A 16 -4.04 -4.35 11.08
CA ALA A 16 -4.18 -5.68 11.66
C ALA A 16 -5.59 -5.90 12.27
N GLU A 17 -6.09 -4.94 13.04
CA GLU A 17 -7.44 -5.00 13.65
C GLU A 17 -8.57 -4.92 12.61
N SER A 18 -8.27 -4.56 11.36
CA SER A 18 -9.22 -4.59 10.24
C SER A 18 -9.29 -5.96 9.56
N GLY A 19 -8.53 -6.95 10.03
CA GLY A 19 -8.44 -8.28 9.44
C GLY A 19 -7.50 -8.37 8.25
N VAL A 20 -6.67 -7.35 8.00
CA VAL A 20 -5.61 -7.43 7.00
C VAL A 20 -4.47 -8.25 7.57
N SER A 21 -4.21 -9.41 6.98
CA SER A 21 -3.05 -10.24 7.35
C SER A 21 -1.77 -9.43 7.18
N THR A 22 -1.01 -9.25 8.25
CA THR A 22 0.32 -8.66 8.12
C THR A 22 1.29 -9.73 7.61
N PHE A 23 2.44 -9.25 7.16
CA PHE A 23 3.52 -10.12 6.75
C PHE A 23 4.05 -10.94 7.96
N ARG A 24 4.37 -10.28 9.07
CA ARG A 24 5.23 -10.83 10.12
C ARG A 24 4.50 -11.52 11.28
N ASP A 25 3.16 -11.53 11.28
CA ASP A 25 2.41 -12.22 12.32
C ASP A 25 2.55 -13.75 12.21
N ALA A 26 2.28 -14.46 13.31
CA ALA A 26 2.15 -15.91 13.30
C ALA A 26 0.98 -16.31 12.39
N GLY A 27 1.18 -17.23 11.44
CA GLY A 27 0.25 -17.52 10.35
C GLY A 27 0.21 -16.44 9.26
N GLY A 28 1.11 -15.47 9.30
CA GLY A 28 1.20 -14.35 8.38
C GLY A 28 1.66 -14.76 6.98
N LEU A 29 1.75 -13.76 6.08
CA LEU A 29 2.05 -14.03 4.67
C LEU A 29 3.43 -14.70 4.46
N TRP A 30 4.39 -14.47 5.36
CA TRP A 30 5.72 -15.10 5.29
C TRP A 30 5.71 -16.61 5.53
N GLU A 31 4.75 -17.12 6.31
CA GLU A 31 4.68 -18.55 6.61
C GLU A 31 4.04 -19.36 5.47
N ASN A 32 3.25 -18.69 4.61
CA ASN A 32 2.46 -19.34 3.57
C ASN A 32 3.09 -19.24 2.18
N TYR A 33 3.96 -18.26 1.94
CA TYR A 33 4.65 -18.06 0.66
C TYR A 33 6.09 -17.59 0.87
N PRO A 34 7.08 -18.09 0.10
CA PRO A 34 8.39 -17.46 0.05
C PRO A 34 8.24 -16.04 -0.51
N VAL A 35 8.39 -15.01 0.34
CA VAL A 35 8.05 -13.62 -0.02
C VAL A 35 8.78 -13.13 -1.28
N MET A 36 10.02 -13.58 -1.51
CA MET A 36 10.77 -13.20 -2.70
C MET A 36 10.17 -13.79 -4.00
N GLU A 37 9.34 -14.82 -3.96
CA GLU A 37 8.66 -15.34 -5.15
C GLU A 37 7.46 -14.47 -5.56
N VAL A 38 6.86 -13.77 -4.61
CA VAL A 38 5.57 -13.10 -4.77
C VAL A 38 5.61 -11.58 -4.61
N CYS A 39 6.69 -11.04 -4.03
CA CYS A 39 6.85 -9.62 -3.75
C CYS A 39 8.18 -9.05 -4.27
N SER A 40 8.92 -9.75 -5.14
CA SER A 40 10.15 -9.23 -5.75
C SER A 40 10.04 -9.13 -7.28
N ALA A 41 10.82 -8.23 -7.88
CA ALA A 41 10.90 -8.10 -9.34
C ALA A 41 11.31 -9.43 -10.01
N ASP A 42 12.28 -10.13 -9.44
CA ASP A 42 12.73 -11.45 -9.93
C ASP A 42 11.65 -12.52 -9.80
N GLY A 43 10.87 -12.49 -8.71
CA GLY A 43 9.74 -13.39 -8.49
C GLY A 43 8.67 -13.21 -9.56
N PHE A 44 8.30 -11.96 -9.83
CA PHE A 44 7.37 -11.61 -10.89
C PHE A 44 7.88 -12.01 -12.28
N ALA A 45 9.15 -11.74 -12.60
CA ALA A 45 9.74 -12.14 -13.88
C ALA A 45 9.76 -13.67 -14.07
N ARG A 46 9.97 -14.42 -12.98
CA ARG A 46 10.03 -15.89 -12.99
C ARG A 46 8.66 -16.54 -13.11
N ASN A 47 7.68 -16.04 -12.36
CA ASN A 47 6.34 -16.63 -12.34
C ASN A 47 5.25 -15.54 -12.14
N PRO A 48 4.93 -14.77 -13.19
CA PRO A 48 3.95 -13.69 -13.08
C PRO A 48 2.56 -14.23 -12.72
N ALA A 49 2.19 -15.44 -13.18
CA ALA A 49 0.90 -16.05 -12.85
C ALA A 49 0.70 -16.22 -11.34
N LEU A 50 1.73 -16.72 -10.63
CA LEU A 50 1.70 -16.86 -9.18
C LEU A 50 1.55 -15.49 -8.49
N VAL A 51 2.29 -14.48 -8.95
CA VAL A 51 2.20 -13.13 -8.38
C VAL A 51 0.82 -12.51 -8.60
N HIS A 52 0.26 -12.65 -9.80
CA HIS A 52 -1.11 -12.21 -10.08
C HIS A 52 -2.12 -12.90 -9.16
N GLN A 53 -2.04 -14.23 -9.01
CA GLN A 53 -2.90 -14.99 -8.11
C GLN A 53 -2.79 -14.48 -6.66
N PHE A 54 -1.55 -14.32 -6.18
CA PHE A 54 -1.25 -13.79 -4.86
C PHE A 54 -1.94 -12.43 -4.63
N TYR A 55 -1.80 -11.47 -5.53
CA TYR A 55 -2.44 -10.16 -5.34
C TYR A 55 -3.96 -10.18 -5.55
N ASN A 56 -4.49 -11.06 -6.42
CA ASN A 56 -5.93 -11.26 -6.58
C ASN A 56 -6.59 -11.76 -5.26
N GLU A 57 -5.98 -12.74 -4.58
CA GLU A 57 -6.44 -13.24 -3.28
C GLU A 57 -6.49 -12.12 -2.23
N ARG A 58 -5.49 -11.24 -2.24
CA ARG A 58 -5.39 -10.11 -1.31
C ARG A 58 -6.44 -9.04 -1.56
N ARG A 59 -6.71 -8.70 -2.82
CA ARG A 59 -7.82 -7.81 -3.18
C ARG A 59 -9.16 -8.34 -2.67
N LYS A 60 -9.43 -9.63 -2.90
CA LYS A 60 -10.65 -10.31 -2.39
C LYS A 60 -10.73 -10.27 -0.85
N GLY A 61 -9.60 -10.41 -0.17
CA GLY A 61 -9.51 -10.25 1.28
C GLY A 61 -9.83 -8.82 1.72
N LEU A 62 -9.23 -7.82 1.07
CA LEU A 62 -9.38 -6.41 1.40
C LEU A 62 -10.83 -5.92 1.29
N LEU A 63 -11.62 -6.42 0.33
CA LEU A 63 -13.05 -6.07 0.21
C LEU A 63 -13.86 -6.44 1.46
N LYS A 64 -13.39 -7.40 2.26
CA LYS A 64 -14.06 -7.83 3.50
C LYS A 64 -13.62 -7.01 4.72
N CYS A 65 -12.50 -6.30 4.62
CA CYS A 65 -11.97 -5.47 5.69
C CYS A 65 -12.74 -4.14 5.77
N GLN A 66 -12.76 -3.52 6.95
CA GLN A 66 -13.30 -2.17 7.16
C GLN A 66 -12.31 -1.32 7.96
N PRO A 67 -12.28 0.01 7.78
CA PRO A 67 -11.42 0.86 8.58
C PRO A 67 -11.71 0.73 10.08
N ASN A 68 -10.66 0.44 10.86
CA ASN A 68 -10.76 0.30 12.31
C ASN A 68 -10.68 1.66 13.04
N ALA A 69 -10.63 1.61 14.38
CA ALA A 69 -10.57 2.80 15.22
C ALA A 69 -9.32 3.66 14.98
N ALA A 70 -8.17 3.06 14.64
CA ALA A 70 -6.95 3.81 14.35
C ALA A 70 -7.13 4.70 13.11
N HIS A 71 -7.62 4.14 11.99
CA HIS A 71 -7.87 4.91 10.77
C HIS A 71 -8.86 6.05 11.00
N LYS A 72 -9.99 5.76 11.67
CA LYS A 72 -11.01 6.77 12.01
C LYS A 72 -10.45 7.83 12.96
N GLY A 73 -9.58 7.45 13.88
CA GLY A 73 -8.89 8.35 14.77
C GLY A 73 -8.00 9.36 14.03
N LEU A 74 -7.31 8.93 12.97
CA LEU A 74 -6.51 9.84 12.14
C LEU A 74 -7.37 10.89 11.43
N VAL A 75 -8.55 10.50 10.94
CA VAL A 75 -9.52 11.42 10.34
C VAL A 75 -10.06 12.41 11.39
N GLU A 76 -10.37 11.93 12.58
CA GLU A 76 -10.80 12.81 13.68
C GLU A 76 -9.72 13.82 14.06
N LEU A 77 -8.44 13.44 14.03
CA LEU A 77 -7.31 14.34 14.30
C LEU A 77 -7.24 15.52 13.32
N GLU A 78 -7.78 15.40 12.11
CA GLU A 78 -7.85 16.50 11.14
C GLU A 78 -8.65 17.71 11.67
N LYS A 79 -9.48 17.54 12.72
CA LYS A 79 -10.18 18.67 13.37
C LYS A 79 -9.19 19.64 14.03
N TRP A 80 -8.07 19.13 14.55
CA TRP A 80 -7.09 19.91 15.33
C TRP A 80 -5.74 20.08 14.62
N TYR A 81 -5.38 19.15 13.74
CA TYR A 81 -4.09 19.11 13.04
C TYR A 81 -4.26 19.21 11.52
N ASP A 82 -3.20 19.64 10.85
CA ASP A 82 -3.04 19.43 9.41
C ASP A 82 -2.36 18.07 9.20
N VAL A 83 -3.17 17.02 9.01
CA VAL A 83 -2.72 15.62 9.06
C VAL A 83 -2.24 15.15 7.69
N TYR A 84 -1.09 14.48 7.66
CA TYR A 84 -0.49 13.86 6.49
C TYR A 84 -0.13 12.41 6.83
N VAL A 85 -0.57 11.46 6.01
CA VAL A 85 -0.32 10.03 6.21
C VAL A 85 0.64 9.53 5.14
N ILE A 86 1.85 9.16 5.54
CA ILE A 86 2.79 8.38 4.74
C ILE A 86 2.56 6.92 5.11
N THR A 87 2.14 6.10 4.16
CA THR A 87 1.80 4.68 4.43
C THR A 87 2.67 3.72 3.63
N GLN A 88 3.19 2.72 4.32
CA GLN A 88 3.84 1.55 3.73
C GLN A 88 2.80 0.50 3.29
N ASN A 89 1.53 0.65 3.70
CA ASN A 89 0.46 -0.25 3.34
C ASN A 89 0.04 -0.02 1.90
N VAL A 90 -0.45 -1.08 1.29
CA VAL A 90 -1.02 -1.07 -0.05
C VAL A 90 -2.55 -1.18 -0.03
N ASP A 91 -3.15 -1.40 1.15
CA ASP A 91 -4.59 -1.33 1.32
C ASP A 91 -5.13 0.11 1.18
N ASN A 92 -6.44 0.26 1.00
CA ASN A 92 -7.10 1.56 0.87
C ASN A 92 -7.93 1.96 2.12
N LEU A 93 -7.54 1.47 3.31
CA LEU A 93 -8.33 1.69 4.53
C LEU A 93 -8.24 3.12 5.05
N HIS A 94 -7.15 3.85 4.76
CA HIS A 94 -7.03 5.27 5.06
C HIS A 94 -8.00 6.11 4.24
N GLU A 95 -8.09 5.85 2.93
CA GLU A 95 -9.02 6.49 2.00
C GLU A 95 -10.46 6.20 2.42
N ARG A 96 -10.78 4.92 2.68
CA ARG A 96 -12.12 4.50 3.09
C ARG A 96 -12.53 5.04 4.45
N ALA A 97 -11.58 5.36 5.34
CA ALA A 97 -11.87 6.06 6.58
C ALA A 97 -12.21 7.54 6.36
N GLY A 98 -11.70 8.14 5.28
CA GLY A 98 -11.84 9.56 4.95
C GLY A 98 -10.59 10.40 5.19
N SER A 99 -9.40 9.80 5.28
CA SER A 99 -8.15 10.57 5.43
C SER A 99 -7.90 11.43 4.18
N SER A 100 -7.53 12.69 4.37
CA SER A 100 -7.51 13.67 3.28
C SER A 100 -6.18 13.77 2.52
N LYS A 101 -5.05 13.44 3.16
CA LYS A 101 -3.70 13.58 2.58
C LYS A 101 -2.89 12.31 2.81
N ILE A 102 -2.87 11.44 1.82
CA ILE A 102 -2.26 10.12 1.89
C ILE A 102 -1.16 10.02 0.84
N LEU A 103 -0.04 9.39 1.20
CA LEU A 103 1.07 9.09 0.30
C LEU A 103 1.43 7.61 0.47
N HIS A 104 1.15 6.81 -0.56
CA HIS A 104 1.51 5.40 -0.62
C HIS A 104 2.97 5.24 -1.04
N LEU A 105 3.79 4.64 -0.18
CA LEU A 105 5.18 4.32 -0.52
C LEU A 105 5.28 3.07 -1.39
N HIS A 106 4.48 2.04 -1.11
CA HIS A 106 4.64 0.73 -1.74
C HIS A 106 3.59 0.41 -2.80
N GLY A 107 2.95 1.44 -3.35
CA GLY A 107 1.86 1.31 -4.31
C GLY A 107 0.51 1.03 -3.64
N GLU A 108 -0.44 0.57 -4.44
CA GLU A 108 -1.85 0.45 -4.08
C GLU A 108 -2.44 -0.86 -4.63
N LEU A 109 -3.01 -1.67 -3.74
CA LEU A 109 -3.46 -3.03 -4.02
C LEU A 109 -4.60 -3.07 -5.03
N MET A 110 -5.49 -2.08 -4.99
CA MET A 110 -6.62 -1.96 -5.91
C MET A 110 -6.24 -1.39 -7.27
N LYS A 111 -4.94 -1.21 -7.55
CA LYS A 111 -4.44 -0.70 -8.82
C LYS A 111 -3.54 -1.71 -9.54
N VAL A 112 -3.51 -1.57 -10.85
CA VAL A 112 -2.52 -2.21 -11.74
C VAL A 112 -1.82 -1.14 -12.56
N ARG A 113 -0.60 -1.42 -13.00
CA ARG A 113 0.16 -0.54 -13.88
C ARG A 113 0.58 -1.27 -15.14
N SER A 114 0.69 -0.54 -16.23
CA SER A 114 1.26 -1.05 -17.46
C SER A 114 2.73 -1.45 -17.25
N MET A 115 3.15 -2.54 -17.88
CA MET A 115 4.54 -2.98 -17.89
C MET A 115 5.41 -2.21 -18.90
N ARG A 116 4.81 -1.44 -19.81
CA ARG A 116 5.53 -0.65 -20.82
C ARG A 116 5.65 0.83 -20.49
N ASP A 117 4.72 1.36 -19.71
CA ASP A 117 4.73 2.76 -19.26
C ASP A 117 4.14 2.81 -17.85
N GLU A 118 5.01 2.99 -16.86
CA GLU A 118 4.65 2.94 -15.45
C GLU A 118 3.74 4.10 -15.01
N THR A 119 3.61 5.16 -15.83
CA THR A 119 2.68 6.27 -15.57
C THR A 119 1.23 5.89 -15.85
N ARG A 120 1.00 4.82 -16.62
CA ARG A 120 -0.33 4.28 -16.90
C ARG A 120 -0.77 3.34 -15.78
N VAL A 121 -1.46 3.92 -14.81
CA VAL A 121 -2.01 3.23 -13.64
C VAL A 121 -3.54 3.20 -13.73
N TYR A 122 -4.13 2.05 -13.44
CA TYR A 122 -5.56 1.79 -13.55
C TYR A 122 -6.10 1.25 -12.23
N THR A 123 -7.17 1.84 -11.73
CA THR A 123 -7.91 1.31 -10.58
C THR A 123 -8.82 0.19 -11.05
N LEU A 124 -8.75 -0.96 -10.37
CA LEU A 124 -9.63 -2.08 -10.59
C LEU A 124 -10.97 -1.85 -9.92
N ASP A 125 -12.01 -2.32 -10.58
CA ASP A 125 -13.38 -2.32 -10.08
C ASP A 125 -13.61 -3.53 -9.14
N GLU A 126 -14.54 -3.40 -8.18
CA GLU A 126 -14.82 -4.45 -7.20
C GLU A 126 -15.41 -5.72 -7.84
N GLU A 127 -16.08 -5.61 -8.98
CA GLU A 127 -16.60 -6.74 -9.75
C GLU A 127 -15.50 -7.35 -10.67
N HIS A 128 -14.42 -6.61 -10.93
CA HIS A 128 -13.35 -6.96 -11.88
C HIS A 128 -11.95 -6.87 -11.26
N LEU A 129 -11.76 -7.52 -10.11
CA LEU A 129 -10.50 -7.49 -9.33
C LEU A 129 -9.36 -8.34 -9.89
N GLU A 130 -9.70 -9.31 -10.73
CA GLU A 130 -8.77 -10.33 -11.16
C GLU A 130 -7.97 -9.89 -12.38
N THR A 131 -6.67 -10.13 -12.30
CA THR A 131 -5.74 -9.97 -13.42
C THR A 131 -4.90 -11.21 -13.59
N THR A 132 -4.44 -11.46 -14.80
CA THR A 132 -3.54 -12.55 -15.17
C THR A 132 -2.40 -11.99 -16.03
N PRO A 133 -1.38 -12.80 -16.35
CA PRO A 133 -0.36 -12.39 -17.32
C PRO A 133 -0.91 -12.03 -18.71
N ASP A 134 -2.15 -12.42 -19.03
CA ASP A 134 -2.84 -12.10 -20.29
C ASP A 134 -3.67 -10.82 -20.22
N THR A 135 -3.88 -10.25 -19.03
CA THR A 135 -4.56 -8.96 -18.90
C THR A 135 -3.76 -7.87 -19.62
N ARG A 136 -4.47 -7.00 -20.35
CA ARG A 136 -3.90 -5.88 -21.09
C ARG A 136 -4.53 -4.56 -20.66
N ASP A 137 -3.75 -3.49 -20.72
CA ASP A 137 -4.27 -2.14 -20.58
C ASP A 137 -5.00 -1.68 -21.84
N SER A 138 -5.51 -0.44 -21.82
CA SER A 138 -6.24 0.18 -22.93
C SER A 138 -5.42 0.33 -24.22
N TYR A 139 -4.10 0.14 -24.16
CA TYR A 139 -3.19 0.20 -25.30
C TYR A 139 -2.74 -1.18 -25.78
N GLY A 140 -3.24 -2.25 -25.16
CA GLY A 140 -2.87 -3.62 -25.50
C GLY A 140 -1.56 -4.09 -24.88
N ASP A 141 -1.01 -3.37 -23.89
CA ASP A 141 0.23 -3.74 -23.21
C ASP A 141 -0.05 -4.58 -21.94
N PRO A 142 0.83 -5.53 -21.57
CA PRO A 142 0.69 -6.30 -20.35
C PRO A 142 0.66 -5.42 -19.10
N VAL A 143 -0.10 -5.84 -18.08
CA VAL A 143 -0.18 -5.16 -16.79
C VAL A 143 0.40 -6.01 -15.67
N ARG A 144 0.75 -5.35 -14.56
CA ARG A 144 1.13 -5.99 -13.30
C ARG A 144 0.46 -5.29 -12.12
N PRO A 145 0.39 -5.90 -10.92
CA PRO A 145 -0.01 -5.20 -9.71
C PRO A 145 0.76 -3.88 -9.54
N HIS A 146 0.06 -2.81 -9.17
CA HIS A 146 0.68 -1.52 -8.86
C HIS A 146 1.27 -1.54 -7.45
N ILE A 147 2.29 -2.38 -7.29
CA ILE A 147 2.98 -2.63 -6.04
C ILE A 147 4.47 -2.40 -6.30
N VAL A 148 5.12 -1.72 -5.36
CA VAL A 148 6.58 -1.62 -5.33
C VAL A 148 7.11 -2.92 -4.77
N PHE A 149 7.81 -3.68 -5.61
CA PHE A 149 8.43 -4.92 -5.20
C PHE A 149 9.77 -4.68 -4.50
N PHE A 150 10.24 -5.68 -3.75
CA PHE A 150 11.63 -5.71 -3.30
C PHE A 150 12.55 -5.55 -4.51
N GLN A 151 13.60 -4.75 -4.32
CA GLN A 151 14.60 -4.35 -5.33
C GLN A 151 14.14 -3.27 -6.31
N GLU A 152 12.90 -2.76 -6.20
CA GLU A 152 12.45 -1.59 -6.95
C GLU A 152 12.65 -0.30 -6.16
N ALA A 153 12.81 0.82 -6.87
CA ALA A 153 12.82 2.14 -6.26
C ALA A 153 11.44 2.47 -5.67
N VAL A 154 11.42 3.23 -4.57
CA VAL A 154 10.19 3.73 -3.93
C VAL A 154 9.89 5.12 -4.50
N PRO A 155 8.95 5.28 -5.45
CA PRO A 155 8.84 6.52 -6.23
C PRO A 155 8.44 7.77 -5.42
N ASN A 156 7.81 7.56 -4.27
CA ASN A 156 7.30 8.63 -3.41
C ASN A 156 8.24 8.95 -2.23
N ILE A 157 9.46 8.42 -2.21
CA ILE A 157 10.35 8.59 -1.05
C ILE A 157 10.79 10.04 -0.85
N GLU A 158 11.10 10.77 -1.93
CA GLU A 158 11.49 12.19 -1.86
C GLU A 158 10.34 13.03 -1.30
N ARG A 159 9.11 12.78 -1.77
CA ARG A 159 7.92 13.48 -1.28
C ARG A 159 7.62 13.17 0.19
N ALA A 160 7.88 11.93 0.62
CA ALA A 160 7.74 11.52 2.02
C ALA A 160 8.78 12.23 2.91
N ILE A 161 10.01 12.38 2.44
CA ILE A 161 11.07 13.13 3.13
C ILE A 161 10.65 14.59 3.30
N GLU A 162 10.14 15.24 2.24
CA GLU A 162 9.63 16.62 2.32
C GLU A 162 8.54 16.76 3.38
N TRP A 163 7.57 15.83 3.39
CA TRP A 163 6.51 15.86 4.39
C TRP A 163 7.06 15.73 5.81
N ALA A 164 7.95 14.77 6.03
CA ALA A 164 8.57 14.52 7.32
C ALA A 164 9.42 15.71 7.81
N GLN A 165 10.17 16.36 6.93
CA GLN A 165 11.01 17.54 7.27
C GLN A 165 10.18 18.76 7.68
N GLU A 166 8.97 18.90 7.15
CA GLU A 166 8.06 20.00 7.47
C GLU A 166 7.15 19.72 8.69
N ALA A 167 7.26 18.55 9.32
CA ALA A 167 6.37 18.13 10.40
C ALA A 167 6.64 18.92 11.69
N ASP A 168 5.57 19.44 12.32
CA ASP A 168 5.65 19.92 13.70
C ASP A 168 5.65 18.74 14.68
N ILE A 169 4.93 17.66 14.31
CA ILE A 169 4.85 16.40 15.05
C ILE A 169 4.95 15.24 14.05
N PHE A 170 5.83 14.28 14.33
CA PHE A 170 5.97 13.06 13.55
C PHE A 170 5.62 11.84 14.40
N ALA A 171 4.65 11.04 13.94
CA ALA A 171 4.16 9.84 14.63
C ALA A 171 4.43 8.59 13.81
N VAL A 172 4.87 7.51 14.47
CA VAL A 172 5.12 6.21 13.84
C VAL A 172 4.11 5.20 14.38
N ILE A 173 3.32 4.57 13.50
CA ILE A 173 2.20 3.71 13.89
C ILE A 173 2.25 2.38 13.13
N GLY A 174 2.28 1.27 13.88
CA GLY A 174 2.07 -0.07 13.29
C GLY A 174 3.14 -0.50 12.28
N THR A 175 4.36 0.01 12.37
CA THR A 175 5.48 -0.43 11.52
C THR A 175 6.58 -1.06 12.37
N SER A 176 7.34 -1.97 11.76
CA SER A 176 8.47 -2.67 12.39
C SER A 176 9.78 -1.90 12.31
N LEU A 177 9.84 -0.84 11.48
CA LEU A 177 11.05 -0.03 11.25
C LEU A 177 12.27 -0.86 10.78
N VAL A 178 12.03 -1.83 9.91
CA VAL A 178 13.10 -2.65 9.31
C VAL A 178 13.13 -2.64 7.78
N VAL A 179 12.09 -2.07 7.15
CA VAL A 179 11.97 -2.03 5.68
C VAL A 179 12.42 -0.66 5.18
N TYR A 180 13.62 -0.63 4.61
CA TYR A 180 14.19 0.58 4.02
C TYR A 180 13.64 0.81 2.60
N PRO A 181 13.51 2.08 2.17
CA PRO A 181 13.92 3.33 2.84
C PRO A 181 12.89 3.95 3.80
N ALA A 182 11.81 3.24 4.13
CA ALA A 182 10.73 3.79 4.96
C ALA A 182 11.02 3.78 6.48
N ALA A 183 11.94 2.92 6.92
CA ALA A 183 12.46 2.83 8.28
C ALA A 183 13.55 3.87 8.53
#